data_AF-A0A5D0W0C1-F1
#
_entry.id   AF-A0A5D0W0C1-F1
#
_cell.length_a   1.000
_cell.length_b   1.000
_cell.length_c   1.000
_cell.angle_alpha   90.00
_cell.angle_beta   90.00
_cell.angle_gamma   90.00
#
_symmetry.space_group_name_H-M   'P 1'
#
loop_
_entity.id
_entity.type
_entity.pdbx_description
1 polymer ?
#
loop_
_entity_poly.entity_id
_entity_poly.type
_entity_poly.pdbx_seq_one_letter_code
_entity_poly.pdbx_strand_id
1 'polypeptide(L)'
;MKKSVYSRPRKPMFIPVQHRDSKPLPEVRAIEEPLVIDRASECHVTPADVAARMVDYLGRPGDFNTLEPSAGTGALVTALLASGHSPNEICAIERHHKLAGVVRRLGVPVLQDCFLDYAARIRGQVAFPRIIMNPPFSQMRKHIKAALSLLARDGHDEPATLVALVPITFEHEGAETLEFLPEDTFTTCRVRTKVMRFRP
;
A
#
# COMPACT_ATOMS: atom_id res chain seq x y z
N MET A 1 -24.48 8.37 69.67
CA MET A 1 -23.77 9.65 69.46
C MET A 1 -24.60 10.53 68.54
N LYS A 2 -25.05 11.71 69.01
CA LYS A 2 -25.91 12.61 68.23
C LYS A 2 -25.13 13.14 67.02
N LYS A 3 -25.67 12.99 65.79
CA LYS A 3 -25.09 13.52 64.53
C LYS A 3 -24.95 15.05 64.50
N SER A 4 -25.39 15.76 65.53
CA SER A 4 -25.37 17.22 65.69
C SER A 4 -24.07 17.78 66.29
N VAL A 5 -23.06 16.95 66.58
CA VAL A 5 -21.78 17.38 67.20
C VAL A 5 -20.70 17.72 66.16
N TYR A 6 -20.90 17.36 64.89
CA TYR A 6 -20.03 17.76 63.78
C TYR A 6 -20.73 18.79 62.89
N SER A 7 -20.69 20.06 63.26
CA SER A 7 -20.88 21.15 62.30
C SER A 7 -19.51 21.68 61.92
N ARG A 8 -19.21 21.82 60.63
CA ARG A 8 -18.09 22.64 60.13
C ARG A 8 -18.67 23.97 59.65
N PRO A 9 -18.91 24.94 60.56
CA PRO A 9 -19.51 26.19 60.16
C PRO A 9 -18.42 26.98 59.46
N ARG A 10 -18.55 27.19 58.13
CA ARG A 10 -17.55 27.80 57.23
C ARG A 10 -16.49 26.84 56.64
N LYS A 11 -16.89 25.64 56.20
CA LYS A 11 -16.11 24.97 55.14
C LYS A 11 -16.41 25.71 53.82
N PRO A 12 -15.42 26.37 53.18
CA PRO A 12 -15.66 26.92 51.85
C PRO A 12 -16.03 25.76 50.93
N MET A 13 -17.17 25.87 50.23
CA MET A 13 -17.62 24.80 49.33
C MET A 13 -16.67 24.59 48.15
N PHE A 14 -15.83 25.59 47.87
CA PHE A 14 -14.89 25.60 46.76
C PHE A 14 -13.53 26.12 47.23
N ILE A 15 -12.48 25.43 46.79
CA ILE A 15 -11.08 25.89 46.91
C ILE A 15 -10.66 26.26 45.49
N PRO A 16 -10.06 27.43 45.25
CA PRO A 16 -9.50 27.74 43.93
C PRO A 16 -8.37 26.76 43.64
N VAL A 17 -8.49 26.03 42.54
CA VAL A 17 -7.44 25.11 42.06
C VAL A 17 -6.23 25.95 41.70
N GLN A 18 -5.15 25.81 42.46
CA GLN A 18 -3.85 26.33 42.06
C GLN A 18 -3.29 25.40 40.99
N HIS A 19 -3.47 25.78 39.72
CA HIS A 19 -2.79 25.15 38.61
C HIS A 19 -1.28 25.34 38.79
N ARG A 20 -0.57 24.24 39.03
CA ARG A 20 0.88 24.24 38.86
C ARG A 20 1.17 24.26 37.37
N ASP A 21 1.98 25.23 36.93
CA ASP A 21 2.51 25.24 35.57
C ASP A 21 3.46 24.06 35.37
N SER A 22 2.95 22.99 34.77
CA SER A 22 3.77 21.96 34.13
C SER A 22 3.66 22.12 32.62
N LYS A 23 4.78 22.42 31.95
CA LYS A 23 4.90 22.29 30.49
C LYS A 23 4.66 20.82 30.07
N PRO A 24 4.11 20.60 28.86
CA PRO A 24 3.22 19.47 28.59
C PRO A 24 3.96 18.19 28.24
N LEU A 25 3.39 17.04 28.61
CA LEU A 25 3.69 15.78 27.95
C LEU A 25 2.71 15.64 26.78
N PRO A 26 3.14 15.71 25.50
CA PRO A 26 2.32 15.19 24.41
C PRO A 26 2.21 13.68 24.60
N GLU A 27 1.00 13.19 24.87
CA GLU A 27 0.81 11.75 25.02
C GLU A 27 0.86 11.04 23.66
N VAL A 28 1.85 10.15 23.61
CA VAL A 28 2.28 9.21 22.57
C VAL A 28 1.11 8.60 21.80
N ARG A 29 0.96 8.94 20.52
CA ARG A 29 0.20 8.08 19.60
C ARG A 29 1.09 6.91 19.20
N ALA A 30 0.83 5.73 19.75
CA ALA A 30 0.85 4.46 19.02
C ALA A 30 0.74 3.28 19.99
N ILE A 31 -0.36 2.55 19.88
CA ILE A 31 -0.22 1.12 19.67
C ILE A 31 -0.93 0.91 18.33
N GLU A 32 -0.18 0.97 17.22
CA GLU A 32 -0.70 0.35 16.00
C GLU A 32 -0.82 -1.13 16.35
N GLU A 33 -2.05 -1.59 16.62
CA GLU A 33 -2.30 -3.03 16.75
C GLU A 33 -1.61 -3.70 15.56
N PRO A 34 -0.77 -4.72 15.79
CA PRO A 34 -0.13 -5.41 14.69
C PRO A 34 -1.23 -5.84 13.75
N LEU A 35 -1.12 -5.39 12.51
CA LEU A 35 -2.13 -5.68 11.51
C LEU A 35 -2.10 -7.20 11.28
N VAL A 36 -2.98 -7.92 11.97
CA VAL A 36 -3.13 -9.36 11.80
C VAL A 36 -3.83 -9.58 10.46
N ILE A 37 -3.00 -9.81 9.45
CA ILE A 37 -3.42 -10.26 8.14
C ILE A 37 -3.72 -11.76 8.27
N ASP A 38 -4.94 -12.17 7.92
CA ASP A 38 -5.32 -13.58 7.90
C ASP A 38 -4.38 -14.33 6.95
N ARG A 39 -3.85 -15.50 7.36
CA ARG A 39 -3.05 -16.37 6.50
C ARG A 39 -3.77 -16.75 5.20
N ALA A 40 -5.10 -16.71 5.19
CA ALA A 40 -5.93 -16.92 4.01
C ALA A 40 -5.88 -15.76 3.01
N SER A 41 -5.46 -14.56 3.43
CA SER A 41 -5.15 -13.49 2.49
C SER A 41 -3.73 -13.69 1.97
N GLU A 42 -3.60 -13.95 0.67
CA GLU A 42 -2.33 -14.12 -0.05
C GLU A 42 -1.56 -12.78 -0.16
N CYS A 43 -1.42 -12.03 0.93
CA CYS A 43 -0.67 -10.77 0.99
C CYS A 43 0.80 -11.09 1.26
N HIS A 44 1.53 -11.42 0.20
CA HIS A 44 2.98 -11.52 0.25
C HIS A 44 3.56 -10.11 0.20
N VAL A 45 4.05 -9.61 1.33
CA VAL A 45 4.64 -8.27 1.40
C VAL A 45 5.94 -8.26 0.59
N THR A 46 6.02 -7.40 -0.42
CA THR A 46 7.26 -7.20 -1.18
C THR A 46 8.32 -6.56 -0.26
N PRO A 47 9.49 -7.18 -0.09
CA PRO A 47 10.59 -6.58 0.67
C PRO A 47 10.97 -5.20 0.14
N ALA A 48 11.42 -4.31 1.02
CA ALA A 48 11.66 -2.90 0.66
C ALA A 48 12.75 -2.74 -0.43
N ASP A 49 13.79 -3.56 -0.39
CA ASP A 49 14.86 -3.56 -1.39
C ASP A 49 14.36 -4.05 -2.76
N VAL A 50 13.51 -5.08 -2.78
CA VAL A 50 12.87 -5.58 -4.01
C VAL A 50 11.91 -4.54 -4.56
N ALA A 51 11.10 -3.91 -3.70
CA ALA A 51 10.17 -2.87 -4.07
C ALA A 51 10.89 -1.67 -4.72
N ALA A 52 12.03 -1.25 -4.16
CA ALA A 52 12.87 -0.20 -4.74
C ALA A 52 13.36 -0.58 -6.14
N ARG A 53 13.91 -1.80 -6.33
CA ARG A 53 14.34 -2.27 -7.65
C ARG A 53 13.19 -2.35 -8.65
N MET A 54 12.01 -2.81 -8.22
CA MET A 54 10.81 -2.82 -9.07
C MET A 54 10.41 -1.42 -9.54
N VAL A 55 10.55 -0.39 -8.68
CA VAL A 55 10.32 1.00 -9.05
C VAL A 55 11.41 1.50 -10.03
N ASP A 56 12.67 1.16 -9.80
CA ASP A 56 13.76 1.50 -10.74
C ASP A 56 13.51 0.92 -12.14
N TYR A 57 12.99 -0.30 -12.21
CA TYR A 57 12.62 -0.96 -13.47
C TYR A 57 11.43 -0.32 -14.18
N LEU A 58 10.58 0.40 -13.45
CA LEU A 58 9.42 1.13 -13.99
C LEU A 58 9.85 2.38 -14.77
N GLY A 59 11.03 2.93 -14.47
CA GLY A 59 11.58 4.13 -15.08
C GLY A 59 11.67 5.31 -14.11
N ARG A 60 12.16 6.45 -14.60
CA ARG A 60 12.34 7.66 -13.79
C ARG A 60 10.99 8.27 -13.40
N PRO A 61 10.81 8.84 -12.20
CA PRO A 61 9.60 9.59 -11.88
C PRO A 61 9.32 10.68 -12.94
N GLY A 62 8.05 10.96 -13.16
CA GLY A 62 7.56 11.98 -14.09
C GLY A 62 6.04 12.02 -14.06
N ASP A 63 5.43 12.79 -14.96
CA ASP A 63 3.98 13.06 -14.97
C ASP A 63 3.17 11.88 -15.52
N PHE A 64 3.24 10.73 -14.84
CA PHE A 64 2.67 9.45 -15.23
C PHE A 64 1.74 8.89 -14.16
N ASN A 65 0.47 8.69 -14.53
CA ASN A 65 -0.47 7.97 -13.67
C ASN A 65 0.01 6.52 -13.46
N THR A 66 0.35 6.19 -12.22
CA THR A 66 0.90 4.90 -11.82
C THR A 66 -0.13 4.10 -11.04
N LEU A 67 -0.49 2.92 -11.54
CA LEU A 67 -1.41 2.00 -10.88
C LEU A 67 -0.65 0.99 -10.02
N GLU A 68 -1.07 0.86 -8.76
CA GLU A 68 -0.83 -0.31 -7.93
C GLU A 68 -2.19 -1.06 -7.77
N PRO A 69 -2.34 -2.27 -8.35
CA PRO A 69 -3.61 -3.02 -8.34
C PRO A 69 -3.98 -3.80 -7.07
N SER A 70 -3.07 -4.04 -6.15
CA SER A 70 -3.25 -4.90 -4.96
C SER A 70 -2.32 -4.46 -3.83
N ALA A 71 -2.60 -3.28 -3.27
CA ALA A 71 -1.60 -2.50 -2.55
C ALA A 71 -1.13 -3.13 -1.23
N GLY A 72 -1.93 -4.01 -0.64
CA GLY A 72 -1.57 -4.74 0.56
C GLY A 72 -1.17 -3.77 1.68
N THR A 73 0.01 -3.98 2.27
CA THR A 73 0.56 -3.11 3.32
C THR A 73 1.12 -1.78 2.80
N GLY A 74 1.12 -1.57 1.47
CA GLY A 74 1.62 -0.35 0.84
C GLY A 74 3.11 -0.36 0.53
N ALA A 75 3.76 -1.52 0.49
CA ALA A 75 5.21 -1.62 0.24
C ALA A 75 5.64 -0.99 -1.11
N LEU A 76 4.95 -1.32 -2.20
CA LEU A 76 5.22 -0.73 -3.52
C LEU A 76 4.86 0.76 -3.59
N VAL A 77 3.75 1.15 -2.95
CA VAL A 77 3.36 2.57 -2.81
C VAL A 77 4.43 3.36 -2.06
N THR A 78 4.98 2.79 -0.99
CA THR A 78 6.06 3.42 -0.19
C THR A 78 7.32 3.59 -1.03
N ALA A 79 7.70 2.59 -1.83
CA ALA A 79 8.85 2.68 -2.73
C ALA A 79 8.64 3.74 -3.84
N LEU A 80 7.43 3.83 -4.42
CA LEU A 80 7.09 4.88 -5.40
C LEU A 80 7.27 6.27 -4.79
N LEU A 81 6.70 6.52 -3.60
CA LEU A 81 6.84 7.79 -2.91
C LEU A 81 8.32 8.12 -2.59
N ALA A 82 9.08 7.13 -2.12
CA ALA A 82 10.50 7.29 -1.80
C ALA A 82 11.35 7.61 -3.03
N SER A 83 10.95 7.14 -4.22
CA SER A 83 11.61 7.45 -5.49
C SER A 83 11.28 8.85 -6.03
N GLY A 84 10.32 9.56 -5.43
CA GLY A 84 9.90 10.90 -5.85
C GLY A 84 8.67 10.94 -6.77
N HIS A 85 7.92 9.85 -6.91
CA HIS A 85 6.61 9.90 -7.57
C HIS A 85 5.64 10.77 -6.77
N SER A 86 4.83 11.58 -7.46
CA SER A 86 3.82 12.41 -6.80
C SER A 86 2.74 11.53 -6.16
N PRO A 87 2.32 11.79 -4.91
CA PRO A 87 1.21 11.05 -4.30
C PRO A 87 -0.07 11.11 -5.12
N ASN A 88 -0.31 12.20 -5.85
CA ASN A 88 -1.51 12.40 -6.66
C ASN A 88 -1.53 11.60 -7.97
N GLU A 89 -0.38 11.07 -8.38
CA GLU A 89 -0.23 10.27 -9.61
C GLU A 89 -0.30 8.77 -9.31
N ILE A 90 -0.32 8.39 -8.03
CA ILE A 90 -0.42 7.01 -7.60
C ILE A 90 -1.90 6.65 -7.39
N CYS A 91 -2.38 5.67 -8.12
CA CYS A 91 -3.68 5.05 -7.90
C CYS A 91 -3.47 3.67 -7.27
N ALA A 92 -3.79 3.53 -5.99
CA ALA A 92 -3.71 2.24 -5.29
C ALA A 92 -5.09 1.60 -5.16
N ILE A 93 -5.17 0.29 -5.37
CA ILE A 93 -6.41 -0.49 -5.18
C ILE A 93 -6.16 -1.55 -4.11
N GLU A 94 -7.04 -1.61 -3.12
CA GLU A 94 -6.95 -2.62 -2.05
C GLU A 94 -8.33 -3.05 -1.56
N ARG A 95 -8.65 -4.34 -1.69
CA ARG A 95 -9.96 -4.89 -1.33
C ARG A 95 -10.24 -4.84 0.17
N HIS A 96 -9.21 -5.02 1.00
CA HIS A 96 -9.37 -5.24 2.43
C HIS A 96 -9.39 -3.90 3.17
N HIS A 97 -10.51 -3.59 3.83
CA HIS A 97 -10.75 -2.31 4.50
C HIS A 97 -9.60 -1.84 5.40
N LYS A 98 -9.04 -2.73 6.24
CA LYS A 98 -7.92 -2.34 7.14
C LYS A 98 -6.64 -2.01 6.37
N LEU A 99 -6.32 -2.76 5.32
CA LEU A 99 -5.13 -2.56 4.50
C LEU A 99 -5.27 -1.29 3.66
N ALA A 100 -6.43 -1.08 3.05
CA ALA A 100 -6.74 0.18 2.37
C ALA A 100 -6.59 1.38 3.32
N GLY A 101 -7.02 1.23 4.59
CA GLY A 101 -6.80 2.22 5.63
C GLY A 101 -5.32 2.48 5.97
N VAL A 102 -4.43 1.47 5.87
CA VAL A 102 -2.97 1.65 6.00
C VAL A 102 -2.43 2.43 4.82
N VAL A 103 -2.74 2.03 3.59
CA VAL A 103 -2.23 2.68 2.37
C VAL A 103 -2.70 4.14 2.28
N ARG A 104 -3.95 4.44 2.71
CA ARG A 104 -4.44 5.83 2.77
C ARG A 104 -3.62 6.73 3.68
N ARG A 105 -3.02 6.21 4.75
CA ARG A 105 -2.15 6.99 5.64
C ARG A 105 -0.84 7.41 4.96
N LEU A 106 -0.48 6.80 3.84
CA LEU A 106 0.66 7.22 3.01
C LEU A 106 0.35 8.46 2.16
N GLY A 107 -0.89 8.97 2.19
CA GLY A 107 -1.27 10.21 1.50
C GLY A 107 -1.56 10.06 0.00
N VAL A 108 -1.77 8.84 -0.48
CA VAL A 108 -2.13 8.55 -1.88
C VAL A 108 -3.63 8.26 -2.03
N PRO A 109 -4.22 8.49 -3.22
CA PRO A 109 -5.53 7.96 -3.58
C PRO A 109 -5.59 6.43 -3.43
N VAL A 110 -6.57 5.94 -2.67
CA VAL A 110 -6.83 4.49 -2.49
C VAL A 110 -8.28 4.15 -2.75
N LEU A 111 -8.50 3.32 -3.77
CA LEU A 111 -9.79 2.71 -4.05
C LEU A 111 -9.91 1.40 -3.26
N GLN A 112 -10.90 1.34 -2.37
CA GLN A 112 -11.21 0.10 -1.67
C GLN A 112 -12.17 -0.74 -2.51
N ASP A 113 -11.61 -1.50 -3.44
CA ASP A 113 -12.34 -2.26 -4.45
C ASP A 113 -11.61 -3.58 -4.78
N CYS A 114 -12.31 -4.51 -5.42
CA CYS A 114 -11.68 -5.65 -6.07
C CYS A 114 -11.05 -5.19 -7.39
N PHE A 115 -9.75 -5.40 -7.58
CA PHE A 115 -9.08 -4.97 -8.80
C PHE A 115 -9.66 -5.56 -10.09
N LEU A 116 -10.04 -6.84 -10.09
CA LEU A 116 -10.61 -7.47 -11.28
C LEU A 116 -11.95 -6.84 -11.67
N ASP A 117 -12.78 -6.49 -10.68
CA ASP A 117 -14.08 -5.83 -10.91
C ASP A 117 -13.87 -4.38 -11.36
N TYR A 118 -12.95 -3.66 -10.70
CA TYR A 118 -12.53 -2.32 -11.11
C TYR A 118 -12.05 -2.31 -12.57
N ALA A 119 -11.11 -3.20 -12.91
CA ALA A 119 -10.52 -3.28 -14.26
C ALA A 119 -11.57 -3.61 -15.32
N ALA A 120 -12.54 -4.48 -15.01
CA ALA A 120 -13.65 -4.77 -15.91
C ALA A 120 -14.54 -3.55 -16.16
N ARG A 121 -14.84 -2.76 -15.11
CA ARG A 121 -15.69 -1.58 -15.19
C ARG A 121 -15.06 -0.43 -15.98
N ILE A 122 -13.75 -0.23 -15.87
CA ILE A 122 -13.05 0.91 -16.47
C ILE A 122 -12.29 0.59 -17.77
N ARG A 123 -12.33 -0.67 -18.23
CA ARG A 123 -11.67 -1.09 -19.47
C ARG A 123 -12.11 -0.20 -20.65
N GLY A 124 -11.14 0.30 -21.40
CA GLY A 124 -11.37 1.16 -22.57
C GLY A 124 -11.74 2.61 -22.23
N GLN A 125 -11.88 2.96 -20.95
CA GLN A 125 -12.17 4.32 -20.49
C GLN A 125 -10.94 4.99 -19.87
N VAL A 126 -10.11 4.20 -19.18
CA VAL A 126 -8.89 4.66 -18.50
C VAL A 126 -7.73 3.77 -18.91
N ALA A 127 -6.56 4.37 -19.06
CA ALA A 127 -5.30 3.67 -19.25
C ALA A 127 -4.22 4.27 -18.34
N PHE A 128 -3.28 3.42 -17.92
CA PHE A 128 -2.17 3.78 -17.05
C PHE A 128 -0.86 3.60 -17.80
N PRO A 129 -0.03 4.65 -17.92
CA PRO A 129 1.32 4.54 -18.48
C PRO A 129 2.22 3.64 -17.65
N ARG A 130 1.96 3.55 -16.34
CA ARG A 130 2.76 2.78 -15.40
C ARG A 130 1.88 1.90 -14.55
N ILE A 131 2.26 0.64 -14.45
CA ILE A 131 1.62 -0.31 -13.55
C ILE A 131 2.71 -1.07 -12.81
N ILE A 132 2.64 -1.11 -11.49
CA ILE A 132 3.56 -1.88 -10.65
C ILE A 132 2.75 -2.81 -9.74
N MET A 133 3.11 -4.09 -9.66
CA MET A 133 2.27 -5.04 -8.93
C MET A 133 3.00 -6.25 -8.35
N ASN A 134 2.55 -6.68 -7.18
CA ASN A 134 2.76 -8.02 -6.67
C ASN A 134 1.38 -8.72 -6.52
N PRO A 135 0.87 -9.35 -7.59
CA PRO A 135 -0.47 -9.91 -7.59
C PRO A 135 -0.62 -11.10 -6.65
N PRO A 136 -1.84 -11.38 -6.16
CA PRO A 136 -2.13 -12.65 -5.48
C PRO A 136 -1.83 -13.83 -6.41
N PHE A 137 -0.94 -14.74 -5.97
CA PHE A 137 -0.40 -15.78 -6.83
C PHE A 137 -1.44 -16.78 -7.34
N SER A 138 -2.50 -17.08 -6.58
CA SER A 138 -3.59 -17.96 -7.03
C SER A 138 -4.35 -17.41 -8.24
N GLN A 139 -4.40 -16.07 -8.39
CA GLN A 139 -5.14 -15.38 -9.46
C GLN A 139 -4.25 -14.52 -10.36
N MET A 140 -2.93 -14.72 -10.28
CA MET A 140 -1.91 -13.95 -10.97
C MET A 140 -2.20 -13.78 -12.47
N ARG A 141 -2.54 -14.88 -13.17
CA ARG A 141 -2.84 -14.84 -14.62
C ARG A 141 -3.99 -13.89 -14.95
N LYS A 142 -5.04 -13.87 -14.11
CA LYS A 142 -6.20 -12.97 -14.28
C LYS A 142 -5.80 -11.52 -14.01
N HIS A 143 -5.00 -11.29 -12.96
CA HIS A 143 -4.51 -9.96 -12.58
C HIS A 143 -3.59 -9.37 -13.65
N ILE A 144 -2.61 -10.13 -14.15
CA ILE A 144 -1.73 -9.67 -15.23
C ILE A 144 -2.53 -9.37 -16.50
N LYS A 145 -3.47 -10.25 -16.90
CA LYS A 145 -4.33 -9.97 -18.06
C LYS A 145 -5.16 -8.70 -17.89
N ALA A 146 -5.72 -8.47 -16.69
CA ALA A 146 -6.48 -7.27 -16.39
C ALA A 146 -5.59 -6.02 -16.42
N ALA A 147 -4.40 -6.07 -15.81
CA ALA A 147 -3.43 -4.99 -15.81
C ALA A 147 -2.96 -4.63 -17.22
N LEU A 148 -2.64 -5.62 -18.06
CA LEU A 148 -2.30 -5.40 -19.48
C LEU A 148 -3.45 -4.75 -20.25
N SER A 149 -4.71 -5.05 -19.92
CA SER A 149 -5.86 -4.39 -20.56
C SER A 149 -6.06 -2.93 -20.14
N LEU A 150 -5.35 -2.48 -19.11
CA LEU A 150 -5.34 -1.10 -18.62
C LEU A 150 -4.01 -0.39 -18.90
N LEU A 151 -3.02 -1.08 -19.48
CA LEU A 151 -1.74 -0.47 -19.82
C LEU A 151 -1.94 0.47 -21.02
N ALA A 152 -1.49 1.71 -20.91
CA ALA A 152 -1.54 2.66 -22.01
C ALA A 152 -0.75 2.12 -23.20
N ARG A 153 -1.20 2.42 -24.43
CA ARG A 153 -0.50 1.99 -25.65
C ARG A 153 0.41 3.08 -26.19
N ASP A 154 -0.02 4.33 -26.04
CA ASP A 154 0.67 5.54 -26.51
C ASP A 154 0.31 6.72 -25.58
N GLY A 155 0.96 7.88 -25.78
CA GLY A 155 0.52 9.15 -25.20
C GLY A 155 1.50 9.84 -24.24
N HIS A 156 2.69 9.27 -24.03
CA HIS A 156 3.75 9.88 -23.23
C HIS A 156 5.11 9.76 -23.91
N ASP A 157 6.07 10.60 -23.48
CA ASP A 157 7.45 10.60 -24.01
C ASP A 157 8.20 9.29 -23.74
N GLU A 158 7.72 8.49 -22.78
CA GLU A 158 8.24 7.18 -22.45
C GLU A 158 7.22 6.08 -22.74
N PRO A 159 7.68 4.89 -23.19
CA PRO A 159 6.80 3.75 -23.44
C PRO A 159 6.13 3.29 -22.15
N ALA A 160 4.84 2.99 -22.23
CA ALA A 160 4.10 2.45 -21.11
C ALA A 160 4.74 1.15 -20.60
N THR A 161 4.84 1.01 -19.29
CA THR A 161 5.60 -0.06 -18.65
C THR A 161 4.80 -0.67 -17.49
N LEU A 162 4.68 -1.99 -17.50
CA LEU A 162 4.18 -2.78 -16.38
C LEU A 162 5.34 -3.57 -15.77
N VAL A 163 5.56 -3.45 -14.46
CA VAL A 163 6.53 -4.27 -13.71
C VAL A 163 5.77 -5.14 -12.72
N ALA A 164 5.99 -6.46 -12.79
CA ALA A 164 5.31 -7.43 -11.92
C ALA A 164 6.28 -8.39 -11.25
N LEU A 165 6.01 -8.69 -9.98
CA LEU A 165 6.63 -9.80 -9.26
C LEU A 165 5.79 -11.06 -9.46
N VAL A 166 6.39 -12.12 -9.98
CA VAL A 166 5.68 -13.36 -10.33
C VAL A 166 6.47 -14.60 -9.90
N PRO A 167 5.84 -15.77 -9.72
CA PRO A 167 6.53 -17.04 -9.58
C PRO A 167 7.44 -17.33 -10.78
N ILE A 168 8.56 -18.03 -10.52
CA ILE A 168 9.56 -18.34 -11.56
C ILE A 168 9.00 -19.12 -12.76
N THR A 169 7.93 -19.90 -12.54
CA THR A 169 7.26 -20.72 -13.55
C THR A 169 6.27 -19.94 -14.43
N PHE A 170 6.01 -18.68 -14.12
CA PHE A 170 5.14 -17.85 -14.95
C PHE A 170 5.88 -17.38 -16.19
N GLU A 171 5.32 -17.68 -17.36
CA GLU A 171 5.81 -17.22 -18.65
C GLU A 171 4.71 -16.45 -19.39
N HIS A 172 5.12 -15.43 -20.13
CA HIS A 172 4.23 -14.62 -20.94
C HIS A 172 4.99 -14.11 -22.18
N GLU A 173 4.37 -14.26 -23.35
CA GLU A 173 4.93 -13.78 -24.61
C GLU A 173 5.05 -12.25 -24.60
N GLY A 174 6.17 -11.71 -25.08
CA GLY A 174 6.43 -10.26 -25.07
C GLY A 174 6.77 -9.66 -23.69
N ALA A 175 6.92 -10.50 -22.66
CA ALA A 175 7.40 -10.06 -21.36
C ALA A 175 8.89 -10.40 -21.17
N GLU A 176 9.64 -9.46 -20.62
CA GLU A 176 11.07 -9.59 -20.33
C GLU A 176 11.27 -9.98 -18.87
N THR A 177 12.14 -10.96 -18.59
CA THR A 177 12.57 -11.23 -17.21
C THR A 177 13.74 -10.31 -16.86
N LEU A 178 13.58 -9.51 -15.80
CA LEU A 178 14.60 -8.55 -15.36
C LEU A 178 15.50 -9.10 -14.26
N GLU A 179 14.94 -9.87 -13.33
CA GLU A 179 15.64 -10.35 -12.15
C GLU A 179 15.03 -11.66 -11.66
N PHE A 180 15.86 -12.60 -11.19
CA PHE A 180 15.44 -13.76 -10.40
C PHE A 180 15.72 -13.50 -8.92
N LEU A 181 14.72 -13.74 -8.06
CA LEU A 181 14.83 -13.47 -6.64
C LEU A 181 15.22 -14.75 -5.86
N PRO A 182 16.07 -14.64 -4.82
CA PRO A 182 16.39 -15.75 -3.92
C PRO A 182 15.15 -16.37 -3.25
N GLU A 183 15.22 -17.65 -2.86
CA GLU A 183 14.07 -18.36 -2.27
C GLU A 183 13.65 -17.84 -0.89
N ASP A 184 14.54 -17.13 -0.22
CA ASP A 184 14.40 -16.52 1.11
C ASP A 184 14.00 -15.04 1.05
N THR A 185 13.68 -14.52 -0.14
CA THR A 185 13.23 -13.13 -0.34
C THR A 185 12.02 -12.79 0.53
N PHE A 186 11.05 -13.70 0.65
CA PHE A 186 9.86 -13.49 1.46
C PHE A 186 10.01 -14.16 2.82
N THR A 187 9.98 -13.36 3.90
CA THR A 187 10.18 -13.84 5.27
C THR A 187 9.11 -14.82 5.74
N THR A 188 7.91 -14.75 5.16
CA THR A 188 6.75 -15.54 5.57
C THR A 188 6.48 -16.76 4.68
N CYS A 189 7.15 -16.90 3.53
CA CYS A 189 6.94 -18.02 2.62
C CYS A 189 8.17 -18.33 1.75
N ARG A 190 8.39 -19.61 1.46
CA ARG A 190 9.41 -20.04 0.49
C ARG A 190 8.78 -20.10 -0.89
N VAL A 191 9.00 -19.08 -1.70
CA VAL A 191 8.50 -19.02 -3.07
C VAL A 191 9.57 -18.45 -3.98
N ARG A 192 9.90 -19.19 -5.03
CA ARG A 192 10.83 -18.74 -6.06
C ARG A 192 10.11 -17.77 -6.99
N THR A 193 10.60 -16.55 -7.06
CA THR A 193 9.97 -15.48 -7.81
C THR A 193 10.96 -14.80 -8.74
N LYS A 194 10.44 -14.07 -9.71
CA LYS A 194 11.18 -13.24 -10.65
C LYS A 194 10.43 -11.94 -10.87
N VAL A 195 11.15 -10.89 -11.24
CA VAL A 195 10.58 -9.63 -11.68
C VAL A 195 10.52 -9.64 -13.21
N MET A 196 9.34 -9.34 -13.74
CA MET A 196 9.10 -9.25 -15.19
C MET A 196 8.63 -7.85 -15.58
N ARG A 197 9.00 -7.44 -16.79
CA ARG A 197 8.56 -6.20 -17.41
C ARG A 197 7.77 -6.49 -18.67
N PHE A 198 6.70 -5.73 -18.89
CA PHE A 198 5.83 -5.81 -20.04
C PHE A 198 5.74 -4.42 -20.66
N ARG A 199 5.79 -4.36 -21.98
CA ARG A 199 5.56 -3.16 -22.79
C ARG A 199 4.56 -3.51 -23.90
N PRO A 200 3.66 -2.58 -24.28
CA PRO A 200 2.66 -2.81 -25.33
C PRO A 200 3.27 -2.99 -26.73
#